data_AF-X0XAG9-F1
#
_entry.id   AF-X0XAG9-F1
#
_cell.length_a   1.000
_cell.length_b   1.000
_cell.length_c   1.000
_cell.angle_alpha   90.00
_cell.angle_beta   90.00
_cell.angle_gamma   90.00
#
_symmetry.space_group_name_H-M   'P 1'
#
loop_
_entity.id
_entity.type
_entity.pdbx_description
1 polymer ?
#
loop_
_entity_poly.entity_id
_entity_poly.type
_entity_poly.pdbx_seq_one_letter_code
_entity_poly.pdbx_strand_id
1 'polypeptide(L)'
;NELRHIADSPETLRRNRGRRGLDMLSRLQKEAPIPVRVAEEDFQDSHDADAKLIRLASKLKATILTNDFNLARIAELENVAVLNVNNLANAVKVVILPGEEMAVRIIQEGKEMGQGVGFLDDGTMVVVEGGRRYLNEQLDVIVTRVLQTVAGRMIFAQPKGAA
;
A
#
# COMPACT_ATOMS: atom_id res chain seq x y z
N ASN A 1 -19.31 -18.95 2.73
CA ASN A 1 -18.95 -20.35 2.40
C ASN A 1 -17.49 -20.48 1.97
N GLU A 2 -16.99 -19.68 1.02
CA GLU A 2 -15.61 -19.76 0.53
C GLU A 2 -14.52 -19.66 1.61
N LEU A 3 -14.61 -18.68 2.51
CA LEU A 3 -13.58 -18.45 3.54
C LEU A 3 -13.41 -19.65 4.50
N ARG A 4 -14.50 -20.36 4.81
CA ARG A 4 -14.47 -21.59 5.61
C ARG A 4 -13.74 -22.70 4.86
N HIS A 5 -14.07 -22.91 3.58
CA HIS A 5 -13.37 -23.88 2.73
C HIS A 5 -11.86 -23.59 2.64
N ILE A 6 -11.46 -22.32 2.56
CA ILE A 6 -10.04 -21.94 2.56
C ILE A 6 -9.39 -22.19 3.93
N ALA A 7 -10.10 -21.90 5.02
CA ALA A 7 -9.62 -22.10 6.39
C ALA A 7 -9.44 -23.57 6.79
N ASP A 8 -10.07 -24.49 6.05
CA ASP A 8 -9.95 -25.95 6.21
C ASP A 8 -9.01 -26.59 5.16
N SER A 9 -8.34 -25.78 4.33
CA SER A 9 -7.46 -26.27 3.27
C SER A 9 -6.31 -27.14 3.83
N PRO A 10 -5.95 -28.25 3.17
CA PRO A 10 -4.78 -29.05 3.56
C PRO A 10 -3.48 -28.26 3.38
N GLU A 11 -3.43 -27.27 2.49
CA GLU A 11 -2.27 -26.41 2.30
C GLU A 11 -2.14 -25.38 3.44
N THR A 12 -1.04 -25.45 4.17
CA THR A 12 -0.79 -24.61 5.36
C THR A 12 -0.93 -23.11 5.08
N LEU A 13 -0.39 -22.62 3.94
CA LEU A 13 -0.47 -21.20 3.59
C LEU A 13 -1.90 -20.72 3.32
N ARG A 14 -2.69 -21.51 2.56
CA ARG A 14 -4.10 -21.20 2.29
C ARG A 14 -4.92 -21.25 3.59
N ARG A 15 -4.71 -22.29 4.40
CA ARG A 15 -5.36 -22.47 5.71
C ARG A 15 -5.13 -21.26 6.62
N ASN A 16 -3.88 -20.83 6.76
CA ASN A 16 -3.51 -19.67 7.58
C ASN A 16 -4.11 -18.36 7.05
N ARG A 17 -4.26 -18.22 5.72
CA ARG A 17 -4.93 -17.06 5.12
C ARG A 17 -6.44 -17.08 5.41
N GLY A 18 -7.10 -18.23 5.27
CA GLY A 18 -8.52 -18.39 5.56
C GLY A 18 -8.86 -18.12 7.02
N ARG A 19 -8.08 -18.68 7.96
CA ARG A 19 -8.22 -18.44 9.41
C ARG A 19 -8.08 -16.97 9.76
N ARG A 20 -7.04 -16.30 9.23
CA ARG A 20 -6.87 -14.85 9.42
C ARG A 20 -8.08 -14.05 8.91
N GLY A 21 -8.67 -14.44 7.77
CA GLY A 21 -9.89 -13.82 7.29
C GLY A 21 -11.07 -13.99 8.27
N LEU A 22 -11.26 -15.18 8.83
CA LEU A 22 -12.32 -15.46 9.80
C LEU A 22 -12.13 -14.65 11.10
N ASP A 23 -10.89 -14.54 11.55
CA ASP A 23 -10.54 -13.72 12.72
C ASP A 23 -10.85 -12.23 12.46
N MET A 24 -10.54 -11.72 11.26
CA MET A 24 -10.86 -10.34 10.88
C MET A 24 -12.36 -10.09 10.78
N LEU A 25 -13.16 -11.03 10.23
CA LEU A 25 -14.62 -10.91 10.23
C LEU A 25 -15.18 -10.87 11.66
N SER A 26 -14.67 -11.75 12.54
CA SER A 26 -15.08 -11.78 13.95
C SER A 26 -14.75 -10.48 14.67
N ARG A 27 -13.58 -9.90 14.36
CA ARG A 27 -13.16 -8.59 14.88
C ARG A 27 -14.04 -7.46 14.37
N LEU A 28 -14.31 -7.42 13.07
CA LEU A 28 -15.20 -6.42 12.47
C LEU A 28 -16.60 -6.46 13.09
N GLN A 29 -17.16 -7.64 13.34
CA GLN A 29 -18.47 -7.77 13.97
C GLN A 29 -18.51 -7.28 15.44
N LYS A 30 -17.38 -7.34 16.16
CA LYS A 30 -17.31 -6.97 17.59
C LYS A 30 -16.85 -5.53 17.84
N GLU A 31 -15.91 -5.06 17.04
CA GLU A 31 -15.13 -3.84 17.31
C GLU A 31 -15.39 -2.71 16.32
N ALA A 32 -16.08 -2.96 15.20
CA ALA A 32 -16.29 -1.91 14.21
C ALA A 32 -17.14 -0.77 14.80
N PRO A 33 -16.78 0.50 14.53
CA PRO A 33 -17.55 1.66 14.98
C PRO A 33 -18.90 1.80 14.26
N ILE A 34 -19.13 0.97 13.23
CA ILE A 34 -20.36 0.92 12.44
C ILE A 34 -20.95 -0.50 12.46
N PRO A 35 -22.28 -0.64 12.36
CA PRO A 35 -22.91 -1.96 12.32
C PRO A 35 -22.43 -2.82 11.14
N VAL A 36 -21.96 -4.03 11.43
CA VAL A 36 -21.57 -5.01 10.41
C VAL A 36 -22.67 -6.06 10.29
N ARG A 37 -23.11 -6.33 9.05
CA ARG A 37 -24.13 -7.34 8.74
C ARG A 37 -23.60 -8.30 7.69
N VAL A 38 -23.95 -9.57 7.83
CA VAL A 38 -23.75 -10.57 6.78
C VAL A 38 -25.01 -10.57 5.92
N ALA A 39 -24.89 -10.22 4.64
CA ALA A 39 -26.01 -10.32 3.71
C ALA A 39 -26.23 -11.79 3.33
N GLU A 40 -27.46 -12.27 3.49
CA GLU A 40 -27.88 -13.62 3.06
C GLU A 40 -28.52 -13.60 1.66
N GLU A 41 -28.63 -12.43 1.04
CA GLU A 41 -29.17 -12.30 -0.31
C GLU A 41 -28.28 -13.01 -1.33
N ASP A 42 -28.88 -13.88 -2.14
CA ASP A 42 -28.21 -14.62 -3.19
C ASP A 42 -28.84 -14.33 -4.56
N PHE A 43 -28.01 -14.27 -5.59
CA PHE A 43 -28.43 -14.02 -6.98
C PHE A 43 -28.24 -15.32 -7.76
N GLN A 44 -29.31 -16.12 -7.85
CA GLN A 44 -29.27 -17.45 -8.47
C GLN A 44 -28.87 -17.43 -9.95
N ASP A 45 -29.15 -16.32 -10.65
CA ASP A 45 -28.77 -16.15 -12.05
C ASP A 45 -27.26 -15.87 -12.25
N SER A 46 -26.53 -15.60 -11.17
CA SER A 46 -25.10 -15.29 -11.20
C SER A 46 -24.30 -16.50 -10.72
N HIS A 47 -23.46 -17.04 -11.60
CA HIS A 47 -22.64 -18.20 -11.28
C HIS A 47 -21.36 -17.84 -10.50
N ASP A 48 -20.83 -16.64 -10.71
CA ASP A 48 -19.58 -16.18 -10.11
C ASP A 48 -19.83 -15.28 -8.88
N ALA A 49 -18.96 -15.38 -7.88
CA ALA A 49 -19.01 -14.57 -6.66
C ALA A 49 -18.88 -13.07 -7.00
N ASP A 50 -18.02 -12.72 -7.96
CA ASP A 50 -17.80 -11.33 -8.40
C ASP A 50 -19.10 -10.69 -8.92
N ALA A 51 -19.83 -11.41 -9.77
CA ALA A 51 -21.12 -10.94 -10.30
C ALA A 51 -22.16 -10.75 -9.18
N LYS A 52 -22.18 -11.64 -8.17
CA LYS A 52 -23.05 -11.50 -7.00
C LYS A 52 -22.69 -10.26 -6.17
N LEU A 53 -21.40 -10.00 -5.96
CA LEU A 53 -20.92 -8.82 -5.22
C LEU A 53 -21.32 -7.52 -5.94
N ILE A 54 -21.15 -7.45 -7.26
CA ILE A 54 -21.52 -6.27 -8.06
C ILE A 54 -23.03 -6.03 -8.02
N ARG A 55 -23.84 -7.08 -8.21
CA ARG A 55 -25.30 -6.96 -8.14
C ARG A 55 -25.78 -6.52 -6.76
N LEU A 56 -25.21 -7.09 -5.69
CA LEU A 56 -25.55 -6.70 -4.33
C LEU A 56 -25.22 -5.23 -4.07
N ALA A 57 -24.01 -4.81 -4.45
CA ALA A 57 -23.57 -3.43 -4.27
C ALA A 57 -24.44 -2.45 -5.07
N SER A 58 -24.76 -2.78 -6.33
CA SER A 58 -25.66 -1.97 -7.16
C SER A 58 -27.06 -1.84 -6.55
N LYS A 59 -27.67 -2.95 -6.12
CA LYS A 59 -28.99 -2.95 -5.47
C LYS A 59 -29.01 -2.10 -4.20
N LEU A 60 -27.97 -2.21 -3.38
CA LEU A 60 -27.85 -1.47 -2.13
C LEU A 60 -27.35 -0.02 -2.31
N LYS A 61 -26.99 0.37 -3.54
CA LYS A 61 -26.25 1.61 -3.83
C LYS A 61 -25.01 1.76 -2.93
N ALA A 62 -24.33 0.64 -2.71
CA ALA A 62 -23.15 0.54 -1.86
C ALA A 62 -21.86 0.54 -2.69
N THR A 63 -20.76 0.80 -2.01
CA THR A 63 -19.41 0.78 -2.58
C THR A 63 -18.75 -0.56 -2.29
N ILE A 64 -18.05 -1.14 -3.28
CA ILE A 64 -17.25 -2.36 -3.08
C ILE A 64 -15.89 -2.00 -2.51
N LEU A 65 -15.52 -2.58 -1.37
CA LEU A 65 -14.16 -2.54 -0.84
C LEU A 65 -13.44 -3.83 -1.23
N THR A 66 -12.38 -3.73 -2.03
CA THR A 66 -11.64 -4.91 -2.52
C THR A 66 -10.14 -4.64 -2.65
N ASN A 67 -9.33 -5.69 -2.73
CA ASN A 67 -7.95 -5.65 -3.18
C ASN A 67 -7.75 -6.30 -4.57
N ASP A 68 -8.81 -6.88 -5.13
CA ASP A 68 -8.80 -7.53 -6.44
C ASP A 68 -8.97 -6.49 -7.56
N PHE A 69 -7.99 -6.46 -8.47
CA PHE A 69 -7.98 -5.53 -9.59
C PHE A 69 -9.04 -5.86 -10.65
N ASN A 70 -9.32 -7.14 -10.90
CA ASN A 70 -10.28 -7.57 -11.91
C ASN A 70 -11.71 -7.26 -11.43
N LEU A 71 -12.04 -7.60 -10.18
CA LEU A 71 -13.34 -7.24 -9.60
C LEU A 71 -13.54 -5.73 -9.60
N ALA A 72 -12.51 -4.95 -9.22
CA ALA A 72 -12.57 -3.49 -9.25
C ALA A 72 -12.89 -2.97 -10.66
N ARG A 73 -12.18 -3.44 -11.69
CA ARG A 73 -12.38 -3.02 -13.07
C ARG A 73 -13.78 -3.36 -13.59
N ILE A 74 -14.29 -4.54 -13.30
CA ILE A 74 -15.64 -4.96 -13.75
C ILE A 74 -16.71 -4.16 -13.00
N ALA A 75 -16.57 -3.97 -11.68
CA ALA A 75 -17.51 -3.19 -10.88
C ALA A 75 -17.63 -1.74 -11.36
N GLU A 76 -16.51 -1.08 -11.71
CA GLU A 76 -16.50 0.28 -12.25
C GLU A 76 -17.23 0.37 -13.60
N LEU A 77 -17.07 -0.62 -14.49
CA LEU A 77 -17.80 -0.70 -15.76
C LEU A 77 -19.32 -0.81 -15.56
N GLU A 78 -19.73 -1.48 -14.49
CA GLU A 78 -21.13 -1.62 -14.06
C GLU A 78 -21.63 -0.43 -13.21
N ASN A 79 -20.88 0.68 -13.18
CA ASN A 79 -21.17 1.90 -12.42
C ASN A 79 -21.31 1.69 -10.90
N VAL A 80 -20.62 0.67 -10.37
CA VAL A 80 -20.51 0.45 -8.92
C VAL A 80 -19.21 1.10 -8.44
N ALA A 81 -19.32 1.97 -7.44
CA ALA A 81 -18.15 2.62 -6.85
C ALA A 81 -17.24 1.58 -6.17
N VAL A 82 -15.92 1.75 -6.30
CA VAL A 82 -14.93 0.85 -5.72
C VAL A 82 -13.93 1.61 -4.85
N LEU A 83 -13.65 1.05 -3.67
CA LEU A 83 -12.53 1.42 -2.83
C LEU A 83 -11.49 0.30 -2.89
N ASN A 84 -10.29 0.61 -3.38
CA ASN A 84 -9.20 -0.35 -3.41
C ASN A 84 -8.21 -0.08 -2.26
N VAL A 85 -7.99 -1.08 -1.40
CA VAL A 85 -7.09 -0.95 -0.24
C VAL A 85 -5.65 -0.65 -0.67
N ASN A 86 -5.21 -1.18 -1.81
CA ASN A 86 -3.88 -0.89 -2.34
C ASN A 86 -3.76 0.58 -2.80
N ASN A 87 -4.83 1.15 -3.36
CA ASN A 87 -4.86 2.57 -3.74
C ASN A 87 -4.77 3.46 -2.50
N LEU A 88 -5.51 3.11 -1.43
CA LEU A 88 -5.42 3.81 -0.16
C LEU A 88 -4.00 3.72 0.43
N ALA A 89 -3.40 2.54 0.46
CA ALA A 89 -2.04 2.33 0.94
C ALA A 89 -1.02 3.17 0.18
N ASN A 90 -1.19 3.36 -1.13
CA ASN A 90 -0.36 4.23 -1.94
C ASN A 90 -0.63 5.72 -1.67
N ALA A 91 -1.89 6.11 -1.47
CA ALA A 91 -2.28 7.50 -1.25
C ALA A 91 -1.79 8.06 0.09
N VAL A 92 -1.58 7.20 1.10
CA VAL A 92 -1.04 7.60 2.41
C VAL A 92 0.48 7.56 2.49
N LYS A 93 1.19 7.18 1.41
CA LYS A 93 2.65 7.23 1.37
C LYS A 93 3.10 8.69 1.44
N VAL A 94 4.08 8.96 2.29
CA VAL A 94 4.68 10.30 2.41
C VAL A 94 5.34 10.66 1.07
N VAL A 95 4.86 11.75 0.47
CA VAL A 95 5.40 12.26 -0.80
C VAL A 95 6.45 13.30 -0.49
N ILE A 96 7.72 12.90 -0.53
CA ILE A 96 8.84 13.85 -0.56
C ILE A 96 8.98 14.44 -1.96
N LEU A 97 9.02 15.77 -2.07
CA LEU A 97 9.11 16.53 -3.33
C LEU A 97 10.47 17.26 -3.49
N PRO A 98 10.91 17.56 -4.72
CA PRO A 98 12.03 18.46 -4.94
C PRO A 98 11.83 19.82 -4.26
N GLY A 99 12.86 20.31 -3.60
CA GLY A 99 12.86 21.55 -2.82
C GLY A 99 12.51 21.35 -1.34
N GLU A 100 11.97 20.21 -0.95
CA GLU A 100 11.72 19.92 0.47
C GLU A 100 13.02 19.64 1.21
N GLU A 101 13.02 20.03 2.48
CA GLU A 101 14.12 19.78 3.39
C GLU A 101 13.87 18.49 4.17
N MET A 102 14.94 17.74 4.40
CA MET A 102 14.89 16.57 5.27
C MET A 102 16.23 16.31 5.96
N ALA A 103 16.20 15.63 7.10
CA ALA A 103 17.41 15.15 7.75
C ALA A 103 17.70 13.72 7.31
N VAL A 104 18.95 13.43 6.96
CA VAL A 104 19.41 12.08 6.62
C VAL A 104 20.76 11.81 7.27
N ARG A 105 20.91 10.60 7.82
CA ARG A 105 22.22 10.13 8.28
C ARG A 105 22.99 9.52 7.12
N ILE A 106 24.22 9.99 6.88
CA ILE A 106 25.07 9.38 5.85
C ILE A 106 25.72 8.13 6.45
N ILE A 107 25.42 6.96 5.89
CA ILE A 107 25.85 5.67 6.43
C ILE A 107 27.03 5.10 5.63
N GLN A 108 27.08 5.39 4.33
CA GLN A 108 28.13 4.88 3.45
C GLN A 108 28.46 5.85 2.31
N GLU A 109 29.61 5.62 1.65
CA GLU A 109 29.96 6.32 0.42
C GLU A 109 29.03 5.91 -0.74
N GLY A 110 28.66 6.87 -1.57
CA GLY A 110 27.86 6.63 -2.77
C GLY A 110 28.66 6.13 -3.95
N LYS A 111 27.95 5.81 -5.04
CA LYS A 111 28.57 5.25 -6.24
C LYS A 111 29.41 6.27 -7.00
N GLU A 112 28.92 7.50 -7.14
CA GLU A 112 29.66 8.57 -7.81
C GLU A 112 30.58 9.31 -6.82
N MET A 113 31.64 9.89 -7.35
CA MET A 113 32.63 10.62 -6.54
C MET A 113 31.97 11.73 -5.73
N GLY A 114 32.20 11.73 -4.42
CA GLY A 114 31.69 12.75 -3.50
C GLY A 114 30.28 12.49 -2.97
N GLN A 115 29.58 11.46 -3.44
CA GLN A 115 28.26 11.10 -2.91
C GLN A 115 28.35 10.44 -1.53
N GLY A 116 27.38 10.75 -0.68
CA GLY A 116 27.03 9.97 0.50
C GLY A 116 25.68 9.30 0.31
N VAL A 117 25.44 8.17 0.99
CA VAL A 117 24.17 7.46 0.95
C VAL A 117 23.63 7.24 2.36
N GLY A 118 22.35 7.55 2.53
CA GLY A 118 21.55 7.21 3.70
C GLY A 118 20.27 6.49 3.31
N PHE A 119 19.49 6.10 4.31
CA PHE A 119 18.21 5.43 4.12
C PHE A 119 17.17 6.03 5.05
N LEU A 120 15.93 6.10 4.59
CA LEU A 120 14.77 6.38 5.44
C LEU A 120 14.30 5.10 6.13
N ASP A 121 13.42 5.26 7.12
CA ASP A 121 12.88 4.14 7.90
C ASP A 121 12.12 3.11 7.05
N ASP A 122 11.57 3.54 5.90
CA ASP A 122 10.87 2.68 4.95
C ASP A 122 11.81 1.98 3.94
N GLY A 123 13.13 2.18 4.07
CA GLY A 123 14.16 1.65 3.19
C GLY A 123 14.42 2.46 1.92
N THR A 124 13.75 3.61 1.74
CA THR A 124 14.03 4.51 0.61
C THR A 124 15.48 5.00 0.66
N MET A 125 16.23 4.77 -0.41
CA MET A 125 17.63 5.19 -0.50
C MET A 125 17.71 6.68 -0.81
N VAL A 126 18.52 7.40 -0.03
CA VAL A 126 18.78 8.84 -0.19
C VAL A 126 20.24 9.03 -0.59
N VAL A 127 20.46 9.52 -1.80
CA VAL A 127 21.79 9.83 -2.35
C VAL A 127 22.04 11.33 -2.22
N VAL A 128 23.06 11.69 -1.44
CA VAL A 128 23.40 13.08 -1.15
C VAL A 128 24.67 13.48 -1.91
N GLU A 129 24.55 14.40 -2.85
CA GLU A 129 25.68 14.96 -3.58
C GLU A 129 26.58 15.76 -2.63
N GLY A 130 27.89 15.52 -2.64
CA GLY A 130 28.81 16.11 -1.66
C GLY A 130 28.64 15.56 -0.23
N GLY A 131 27.79 14.54 -0.03
CA GLY A 131 27.49 13.92 1.25
C GLY A 131 28.64 13.08 1.82
N ARG A 132 29.62 12.67 1.00
CA ARG A 132 30.74 11.81 1.43
C ARG A 132 31.49 12.35 2.65
N ARG A 133 31.65 13.68 2.73
CA ARG A 133 32.39 14.35 3.81
C ARG A 133 31.67 14.32 5.16
N TYR A 134 30.40 13.93 5.19
CA TYR A 134 29.53 13.87 6.37
C TYR A 134 29.27 12.42 6.80
N LEU A 135 30.18 11.49 6.48
CA LEU A 135 30.01 10.06 6.80
C LEU A 135 29.82 9.85 8.30
N ASN A 136 28.81 9.05 8.65
CA ASN A 136 28.31 8.77 10.00
C ASN A 136 27.61 9.94 10.72
N GLU A 137 27.47 11.10 10.08
CA GLU A 137 26.80 12.29 10.61
C GLU A 137 25.35 12.38 10.11
N GLN A 138 24.53 13.11 10.88
CA GLN A 138 23.18 13.49 10.49
C GLN A 138 23.22 14.86 9.83
N LEU A 139 22.67 14.95 8.62
CA LEU A 139 22.79 16.11 7.74
C LEU A 139 21.41 16.57 7.26
N ASP A 140 21.14 17.87 7.38
CA ASP A 140 19.99 18.48 6.72
C ASP A 140 20.29 18.66 5.23
N VAL A 141 19.41 18.17 4.38
CA VAL A 141 19.55 18.16 2.93
C VAL A 141 18.30 18.72 2.26
N ILE A 142 18.49 19.30 1.08
CA ILE A 142 17.41 19.74 0.19
C ILE A 142 17.28 18.72 -0.93
N VAL A 143 16.07 18.21 -1.12
CA VAL A 143 15.79 17.23 -2.16
C VAL A 143 15.89 17.88 -3.54
N THR A 144 16.69 17.31 -4.42
CA THR A 144 16.89 17.82 -5.78
C THR A 144 16.04 17.06 -6.79
N ARG A 145 15.90 15.74 -6.63
CA ARG A 145 15.04 14.91 -7.49
C ARG A 145 14.63 13.63 -6.77
N VAL A 146 13.51 13.06 -7.20
CA VAL A 146 13.03 11.76 -6.75
C VAL A 146 12.90 10.84 -7.97
N LEU A 147 13.47 9.64 -7.88
CA LEU A 147 13.38 8.62 -8.93
C LEU A 147 12.66 7.39 -8.39
N GLN A 148 11.63 6.95 -9.09
CA GLN A 148 11.01 5.65 -8.86
C GLN A 148 11.62 4.63 -9.82
N THR A 149 12.15 3.54 -9.29
CA THR A 149 12.69 2.42 -10.09
C THR A 149 11.93 1.14 -9.78
N VAL A 150 12.17 0.09 -10.58
CA VAL A 150 11.62 -1.26 -10.32
C VAL A 150 12.08 -1.85 -8.99
N ALA A 151 13.25 -1.45 -8.49
CA ALA A 151 13.82 -1.94 -7.23
C ALA A 151 13.37 -1.12 -6.01
N GLY A 152 12.69 0.00 -6.22
CA GLY A 152 12.23 0.88 -5.14
C GLY A 152 12.39 2.37 -5.47
N ARG A 153 12.18 3.19 -4.45
CA ARG A 153 12.28 4.65 -4.52
C ARG A 153 13.70 5.10 -4.16
N MET A 154 14.23 6.03 -4.94
CA MET A 154 15.47 6.76 -4.66
C MET A 154 15.18 8.25 -4.55
N ILE A 155 15.80 8.90 -3.58
CA ILE A 155 15.77 10.34 -3.40
C ILE A 155 17.19 10.86 -3.60
N PHE A 156 17.34 11.93 -4.35
CA PHE A 156 18.61 12.62 -4.50
C PHE A 156 18.49 13.97 -3.83
N ALA A 157 19.52 14.36 -3.11
CA ALA A 157 19.53 15.57 -2.32
C ALA A 157 20.93 16.20 -2.29
N GLN A 158 21.02 17.40 -1.76
CA GLN A 158 22.27 18.13 -1.53
C GLN A 158 22.28 18.73 -0.12
N PRO A 159 23.44 18.91 0.53
CA PRO A 159 23.55 19.54 1.84
C PRO A 159 22.87 20.91 1.85
N LYS A 160 22.06 21.17 2.87
CA LYS A 160 21.46 22.48 3.09
C LYS A 160 22.57 23.51 3.33
N GLY A 161 22.63 24.55 2.51
CA GLY A 161 23.68 25.59 2.57
C GLY A 161 24.90 25.32 1.68
N ALA A 162 24.91 24.26 0.89
CA ALA A 162 25.83 24.16 -0.25
C ALA A 162 25.30 25.04 -1.40
N ALA A 163 25.77 26.28 -1.46
CA ALA A 163 25.65 27.18 -2.62
C ALA A 163 27.01 27.28 -3.31
#